data_AF-A0A843C334-F1
#
_entry.id   AF-A0A843C334-F1
#
_cell.length_a   1.000
_cell.length_b   1.000
_cell.length_c   1.000
_cell.angle_alpha   90.00
_cell.angle_beta   90.00
_cell.angle_gamma   90.00
#
_symmetry.space_group_name_H-M   'P 1'
#
loop_
_entity.id
_entity.type
_entity.pdbx_description
1 polymer ?
#
loop_
_entity_poly.entity_id
_entity_poly.type
_entity_poly.pdbx_seq_one_letter_code
_entity_poly.pdbx_strand_id
1 'polypeptide(L)'
;PAEGVDINFYRIKPESGTVGTPNPDMYTNIAVFGDNELAQKHPEWISISKDGPAFRRLTPPKVNGINPGNKKYTLRWDVLCPTNPEVKEYNLKLFKECAQKTPGISISSQHFADHGFCVCPRCVELWRTSGLNWYDWRAQEVTGFLKEVKDVIGDKPLYVNLLPDPVLGRERFGYDFDALAEYTDTFVIPMFSKAYPSPWYWEMLARAFKSKLKKPVYANLYVRGPNDDPKQTPSVKDLLTVAVRIARAGIDGI
;
A
#
# COMPACT_ATOMS: atom_id res chain seq x y z
N PRO A 1 13.86 13.19 -12.63
CA PRO A 1 14.41 11.81 -12.67
C PRO A 1 15.81 11.75 -12.06
N ALA A 2 16.16 10.69 -11.34
CA ALA A 2 17.52 10.43 -10.87
C ALA A 2 18.33 9.68 -11.95
N GLU A 3 19.58 10.08 -12.12
CA GLU A 3 20.52 9.44 -13.05
C GLU A 3 21.00 8.09 -12.50
N GLY A 4 21.26 7.12 -13.40
CA GLY A 4 21.76 5.79 -13.03
C GLY A 4 20.70 4.85 -12.42
N VAL A 5 19.42 5.20 -12.54
CA VAL A 5 18.29 4.37 -12.08
C VAL A 5 17.40 4.04 -13.28
N ASP A 6 17.08 2.75 -13.46
CA ASP A 6 16.26 2.28 -14.60
C ASP A 6 14.83 2.83 -14.56
N ILE A 7 14.24 2.90 -13.35
CA ILE A 7 12.86 3.31 -13.14
C ILE A 7 12.77 4.31 -12.00
N ASN A 8 12.16 5.46 -12.28
CA ASN A 8 11.96 6.53 -11.32
C ASN A 8 10.48 6.64 -10.95
N PHE A 9 10.17 6.53 -9.66
CA PHE A 9 8.81 6.74 -9.13
C PHE A 9 8.71 8.08 -8.41
N TYR A 10 7.74 8.90 -8.79
CA TYR A 10 7.36 10.11 -8.07
C TYR A 10 6.07 9.87 -7.28
N ARG A 11 6.17 9.97 -5.95
CA ARG A 11 5.05 9.77 -5.04
C ARG A 11 4.25 11.05 -4.90
N ILE A 12 3.23 11.21 -5.74
CA ILE A 12 2.37 12.39 -5.70
C ILE A 12 1.39 12.35 -4.54
N LYS A 13 0.96 11.15 -4.13
CA LYS A 13 0.00 10.95 -3.04
C LYS A 13 0.52 9.92 -2.05
N PRO A 14 1.28 10.32 -1.02
CA PRO A 14 1.60 9.47 0.13
C PRO A 14 0.40 9.31 1.08
N GLU A 15 0.50 8.40 2.06
CA GLU A 15 -0.56 8.18 3.06
C GLU A 15 -0.83 9.39 3.97
N SER A 16 0.01 10.43 3.95
CA SER A 16 -0.31 11.70 4.62
C SER A 16 -1.50 12.42 4.00
N GLY A 17 -1.90 12.08 2.77
CA GLY A 17 -3.08 12.64 2.08
C GLY A 17 -2.79 13.86 1.20
N THR A 18 -1.57 14.38 1.24
CA THR A 18 -1.13 15.45 0.33
C THR A 18 -1.14 14.98 -1.12
N VAL A 19 -1.54 15.83 -2.06
CA VAL A 19 -1.55 15.52 -3.50
C VAL A 19 -0.67 16.50 -4.28
N GLY A 20 0.36 15.96 -4.93
CA GLY A 20 1.29 16.68 -5.79
C GLY A 20 0.90 16.68 -7.26
N THR A 21 1.76 17.27 -8.11
CA THR A 21 1.57 17.29 -9.57
C THR A 21 2.36 16.16 -10.22
N PRO A 22 1.78 15.37 -11.15
CA PRO A 22 2.51 14.32 -11.86
C PRO A 22 3.73 14.86 -12.61
N ASN A 23 4.81 14.07 -12.63
CA ASN A 23 5.99 14.33 -13.45
C ASN A 23 5.93 13.42 -14.69
N PRO A 24 5.92 13.97 -15.93
CA PRO A 24 5.74 13.17 -17.13
C PRO A 24 6.87 12.19 -17.43
N ASP A 25 8.07 12.41 -16.87
CA ASP A 25 9.25 11.57 -17.06
C ASP A 25 9.41 10.49 -15.97
N MET A 26 8.43 10.36 -15.06
CA MET A 26 8.49 9.44 -13.93
C MET A 26 7.17 8.67 -13.77
N TYR A 27 7.28 7.41 -13.35
CA TYR A 27 6.12 6.64 -12.91
C TYR A 27 5.51 7.32 -11.69
N THR A 28 4.20 7.26 -11.54
CA THR A 28 3.52 7.95 -10.43
C THR A 28 3.07 6.96 -9.37
N ASN A 29 3.44 7.23 -8.11
CA ASN A 29 2.96 6.45 -6.96
C ASN A 29 1.78 7.15 -6.25
N ILE A 30 0.70 6.40 -6.03
CA ILE A 30 -0.54 6.86 -5.38
C ILE A 30 -0.92 5.89 -4.27
N ALA A 31 -0.99 6.39 -3.04
CA ALA A 31 -1.59 5.72 -1.89
C ALA A 31 -3.11 5.90 -1.90
N VAL A 32 -3.86 4.81 -1.75
CA VAL A 32 -5.32 4.80 -1.98
C VAL A 32 -6.11 4.92 -0.69
N PHE A 33 -6.24 3.83 0.08
CA PHE A 33 -7.08 3.81 1.28
C PHE A 33 -6.34 4.29 2.53
N GLY A 34 -5.01 4.35 2.49
CA GLY A 34 -4.24 5.07 3.50
C GLY A 34 -4.23 6.56 3.17
N ASP A 35 -4.94 7.36 3.95
CA ASP A 35 -5.08 8.80 3.71
C ASP A 35 -5.45 9.56 4.99
N ASN A 36 -4.45 10.15 5.62
CA ASN A 36 -4.65 10.89 6.86
C ASN A 36 -5.52 12.12 6.63
N GLU A 37 -5.26 12.91 5.59
CA GLU A 37 -5.96 14.18 5.34
C GLU A 37 -7.45 13.98 5.04
N LEU A 38 -7.78 13.03 4.17
CA LEU A 38 -9.17 12.68 3.90
C LEU A 38 -9.86 12.11 5.14
N ALA A 39 -9.17 11.28 5.93
CA ALA A 39 -9.75 10.77 7.17
C ALA A 39 -10.07 11.87 8.19
N GLN A 40 -9.32 13.00 8.20
CA GLN A 40 -9.66 14.15 9.06
C GLN A 40 -10.88 14.91 8.53
N LYS A 41 -10.97 15.09 7.21
CA LYS A 41 -12.06 15.82 6.56
C LYS A 41 -13.38 15.04 6.55
N HIS A 42 -13.26 13.72 6.40
CA HIS A 42 -14.37 12.76 6.28
C HIS A 42 -14.17 11.61 7.27
N PRO A 43 -14.27 11.85 8.59
CA PRO A 43 -14.11 10.80 9.59
C PRO A 43 -15.11 9.66 9.44
N GLU A 44 -16.27 9.90 8.82
CA GLU A 44 -17.28 8.91 8.48
C GLU A 44 -16.86 7.92 7.38
N TRP A 45 -15.77 8.20 6.66
CA TRP A 45 -15.22 7.30 5.64
C TRP A 45 -14.22 6.30 6.20
N ILE A 46 -13.81 6.43 7.46
CA ILE A 46 -12.81 5.56 8.09
C ILE A 46 -13.29 4.10 8.18
N SER A 47 -12.36 3.16 8.01
CA SER A 47 -12.62 1.75 8.31
C SER A 47 -12.97 1.55 9.79
N ILE A 48 -13.96 0.69 10.07
CA ILE A 48 -14.41 0.41 11.45
C ILE A 48 -14.15 -1.06 11.82
N SER A 49 -13.67 -1.30 13.03
CA SER A 49 -13.62 -2.61 13.70
C SER A 49 -14.56 -2.60 14.92
N LYS A 50 -14.79 -3.78 15.53
CA LYS A 50 -15.49 -3.86 16.83
C LYS A 50 -14.77 -3.11 17.96
N ASP A 51 -13.45 -2.92 17.83
CA ASP A 51 -12.61 -2.28 18.84
C ASP A 51 -12.38 -0.78 18.52
N GLY A 52 -13.05 -0.24 17.50
CA GLY A 52 -13.02 1.18 17.14
C GLY A 52 -12.54 1.48 15.70
N PRO A 53 -12.51 2.77 15.33
CA PRO A 53 -12.15 3.25 14.00
C PRO A 53 -10.65 3.11 13.68
N ALA A 54 -10.32 2.99 12.39
CA ALA A 54 -8.96 2.77 11.89
C ALA A 54 -8.08 4.02 11.87
N PHE A 55 -8.17 4.86 12.91
CA PHE A 55 -7.25 5.97 13.10
C PHE A 55 -5.92 5.49 13.68
N ARG A 56 -4.82 6.05 13.17
CA ARG A 56 -3.47 5.76 13.65
C ARG A 56 -3.26 6.29 15.05
N ARG A 57 -2.49 5.55 15.86
CA ARG A 57 -2.26 5.88 17.27
C ARG A 57 -1.38 7.12 17.47
N LEU A 58 -0.45 7.37 16.54
CA LEU A 58 0.75 8.17 16.78
C LEU A 58 0.66 9.65 16.43
N THR A 59 -0.45 10.18 15.89
CA THR A 59 -0.57 11.63 15.60
C THR A 59 -2.04 12.05 15.44
N PRO A 60 -2.44 13.29 15.83
CA PRO A 60 -3.76 13.91 15.60
C PRO A 60 -4.37 13.68 14.19
N PRO A 61 -5.72 13.77 14.06
CA PRO A 61 -6.55 14.76 14.73
C PRO A 61 -7.27 14.20 15.96
N LYS A 62 -7.49 15.10 16.91
CA LYS A 62 -8.44 14.91 17.99
C LYS A 62 -9.83 15.17 17.43
N VAL A 63 -10.70 14.18 17.37
CA VAL A 63 -12.14 14.44 17.16
C VAL A 63 -12.69 14.90 18.50
N ASN A 64 -13.17 16.14 18.60
CA ASN A 64 -13.66 16.75 19.85
C ASN A 64 -12.65 16.67 21.02
N GLY A 65 -11.35 16.82 20.76
CA GLY A 65 -10.34 16.77 21.81
C GLY A 65 -9.81 15.36 22.17
N ILE A 66 -10.39 14.29 21.61
CA ILE A 66 -10.04 12.89 21.90
C ILE A 66 -9.33 12.27 20.70
N ASN A 67 -8.22 11.56 20.92
CA ASN A 67 -7.61 10.70 19.90
C ASN A 67 -8.35 9.34 19.89
N PRO A 68 -9.22 9.06 18.91
CA PRO A 68 -10.00 7.82 18.88
C PRO A 68 -9.18 6.61 18.42
N GLY A 69 -7.88 6.75 18.16
CA GLY A 69 -7.01 5.73 17.60
C GLY A 69 -7.23 4.35 18.22
N ASN A 70 -7.27 3.33 17.36
CA ASN A 70 -7.56 1.98 17.81
C ASN A 70 -6.38 1.40 18.59
N LYS A 71 -6.54 1.21 19.91
CA LYS A 71 -5.47 0.73 20.80
C LYS A 71 -5.07 -0.72 20.56
N LYS A 72 -5.92 -1.50 19.88
CA LYS A 72 -5.70 -2.92 19.62
C LYS A 72 -4.86 -3.19 18.37
N TYR A 73 -4.82 -2.23 17.44
CA TYR A 73 -4.14 -2.38 16.16
C TYR A 73 -3.00 -1.39 16.03
N THR A 74 -1.88 -1.85 15.47
CA THR A 74 -0.74 -0.99 15.14
C THR A 74 -0.90 -0.47 13.72
N LEU A 75 -1.70 0.58 13.56
CA LEU A 75 -1.94 1.23 12.27
C LEU A 75 -0.88 2.31 12.01
N ARG A 76 -0.28 2.27 10.83
CA ARG A 76 0.74 3.24 10.39
C ARG A 76 0.14 4.56 9.88
N TRP A 77 -1.07 4.49 9.31
CA TRP A 77 -1.83 5.61 8.75
C TRP A 77 -3.31 5.43 9.07
N ASP A 78 -4.09 6.49 8.86
CA ASP A 78 -5.54 6.41 8.91
C ASP A 78 -6.03 5.67 7.66
N VAL A 79 -6.86 4.64 7.85
CA VAL A 79 -7.29 3.76 6.76
C VAL A 79 -8.77 3.95 6.48
N LEU A 80 -9.07 4.54 5.33
CA LEU A 80 -10.43 4.68 4.78
C LEU A 80 -11.02 3.31 4.42
N CYS A 81 -12.34 3.24 4.40
CA CYS A 81 -13.07 2.02 4.07
C CYS A 81 -12.98 1.73 2.56
N PRO A 82 -12.46 0.57 2.13
CA PRO A 82 -12.28 0.24 0.72
C PRO A 82 -13.59 0.05 -0.06
N THR A 83 -14.71 -0.12 0.66
CA THR A 83 -16.05 -0.23 0.06
C THR A 83 -16.80 1.10 0.00
N ASN A 84 -16.19 2.18 0.49
CA ASN A 84 -16.79 3.51 0.41
C ASN A 84 -16.72 4.00 -1.06
N PRO A 85 -17.86 4.24 -1.73
CA PRO A 85 -17.86 4.60 -3.15
C PRO A 85 -17.20 5.95 -3.41
N GLU A 86 -17.35 6.93 -2.53
CA GLU A 86 -16.74 8.26 -2.66
C GLU A 86 -15.19 8.17 -2.60
N VAL A 87 -14.66 7.31 -1.72
CA VAL A 87 -13.22 7.05 -1.63
C VAL A 87 -12.69 6.36 -2.89
N LYS A 88 -13.44 5.39 -3.44
CA LYS A 88 -13.06 4.71 -4.70
C LYS A 88 -13.08 5.69 -5.87
N GLU A 89 -14.15 6.46 -6.02
CA GLU A 89 -14.32 7.43 -7.11
C GLU A 89 -13.20 8.49 -7.09
N TYR A 90 -12.92 9.06 -5.91
CA TYR A 90 -11.84 10.03 -5.74
C TYR A 90 -10.49 9.50 -6.23
N ASN A 91 -10.11 8.29 -5.82
CA ASN A 91 -8.82 7.72 -6.21
C ASN A 91 -8.78 7.28 -7.68
N LEU A 92 -9.88 6.72 -8.23
CA LEU A 92 -9.96 6.34 -9.64
C LEU A 92 -9.83 7.55 -10.57
N LYS A 93 -10.43 8.69 -10.20
CA LYS A 93 -10.24 9.95 -10.92
C LYS A 93 -8.77 10.36 -10.95
N LEU A 94 -8.08 10.28 -9.81
CA LEU A 94 -6.65 10.59 -9.72
C LEU A 94 -5.80 9.64 -10.57
N PHE A 95 -6.09 8.34 -10.58
CA PHE A 95 -5.42 7.38 -11.46
C PHE A 95 -5.59 7.74 -12.93
N LYS A 96 -6.81 8.07 -13.35
CA LYS A 96 -7.11 8.48 -14.73
C LYS A 96 -6.28 9.68 -15.16
N GLU A 97 -6.26 10.72 -14.35
CA GLU A 97 -5.53 11.97 -14.62
C GLU A 97 -4.02 11.75 -14.68
N CYS A 98 -3.48 10.90 -13.81
CA CYS A 98 -2.05 10.60 -13.77
C CYS A 98 -1.63 9.72 -14.94
N ALA A 99 -2.39 8.68 -15.25
CA ALA A 99 -2.08 7.75 -16.34
C ALA A 99 -1.97 8.48 -17.70
N GLN A 100 -2.78 9.53 -17.93
CA GLN A 100 -2.69 10.35 -19.13
C GLN A 100 -1.37 11.11 -19.29
N LYS A 101 -0.66 11.35 -18.18
CA LYS A 101 0.51 12.25 -18.14
C LYS A 101 1.82 11.51 -17.88
N THR A 102 1.78 10.26 -17.45
CA THR A 102 2.96 9.53 -16.92
C THR A 102 3.16 8.21 -17.65
N PRO A 103 4.37 7.63 -17.64
CA PRO A 103 4.64 6.34 -18.29
C PRO A 103 3.88 5.17 -17.65
N GLY A 104 3.56 5.24 -16.36
CA GLY A 104 2.83 4.20 -15.65
C GLY A 104 2.55 4.54 -14.20
N ILE A 105 1.91 3.60 -13.51
CA ILE A 105 1.36 3.80 -12.16
C ILE A 105 1.92 2.79 -11.18
N SER A 106 2.18 3.26 -9.97
CA SER A 106 2.46 2.46 -8.80
C SER A 106 1.38 2.71 -7.75
N ILE A 107 0.68 1.67 -7.31
CA ILE A 107 -0.39 1.76 -6.32
C ILE A 107 0.11 1.26 -4.97
N SER A 108 -0.19 1.99 -3.89
CA SER A 108 0.05 1.56 -2.51
C SER A 108 -1.19 1.73 -1.63
N SER A 109 -1.18 1.06 -0.48
CA SER A 109 -2.26 1.16 0.51
C SER A 109 -3.65 0.77 -0.03
N GLN A 110 -3.69 -0.12 -1.01
CA GLN A 110 -4.87 -0.77 -1.58
C GLN A 110 -5.24 -2.01 -0.77
N HIS A 111 -5.58 -1.82 0.50
CA HIS A 111 -5.91 -2.92 1.40
C HIS A 111 -6.83 -2.50 2.54
N PHE A 112 -7.38 -3.50 3.22
CA PHE A 112 -8.06 -3.32 4.50
C PHE A 112 -7.08 -2.92 5.61
N ALA A 113 -7.55 -2.22 6.64
CA ALA A 113 -6.67 -1.72 7.71
C ALA A 113 -5.91 -2.83 8.47
N ASP A 114 -6.62 -3.88 8.90
CA ASP A 114 -6.08 -5.14 9.44
C ASP A 114 -7.22 -6.18 9.51
N HIS A 115 -6.97 -7.37 10.06
CA HIS A 115 -7.88 -8.52 10.06
C HIS A 115 -9.26 -8.28 10.68
N GLY A 116 -9.43 -7.34 11.61
CA GLY A 116 -10.72 -7.08 12.28
C GLY A 116 -11.53 -5.90 11.77
N PHE A 117 -11.12 -5.28 10.66
CA PHE A 117 -11.74 -4.06 10.13
C PHE A 117 -12.77 -4.31 9.04
N CYS A 118 -13.48 -3.23 8.69
CA CYS A 118 -14.57 -3.19 7.72
C CYS A 118 -15.77 -4.02 8.14
N VAL A 119 -16.21 -3.83 9.40
CA VAL A 119 -17.43 -4.45 9.95
C VAL A 119 -18.58 -3.44 10.10
N CYS A 120 -18.53 -2.33 9.36
CA CYS A 120 -19.64 -1.37 9.32
C CYS A 120 -20.85 -1.97 8.59
N PRO A 121 -22.08 -1.42 8.77
CA PRO A 121 -23.28 -1.97 8.15
C PRO A 121 -23.17 -2.19 6.64
N ARG A 122 -22.55 -1.25 5.90
CA ARG A 122 -22.29 -1.38 4.45
C ARG A 122 -21.45 -2.61 4.12
N CYS A 123 -20.29 -2.76 4.76
CA CYS A 123 -19.40 -3.89 4.50
C CYS A 123 -20.05 -5.23 4.86
N VAL A 124 -20.80 -5.29 5.97
CA VAL A 124 -21.51 -6.49 6.38
C VAL A 124 -22.59 -6.86 5.35
N GLU A 125 -23.31 -5.88 4.82
CA GLU A 125 -24.34 -6.12 3.80
C GLU A 125 -23.75 -6.56 2.46
N LEU A 126 -22.69 -5.89 2.00
CA LEU A 126 -21.97 -6.27 0.78
C LEU A 126 -21.40 -7.70 0.89
N TRP A 127 -20.80 -8.02 2.03
CA TRP A 127 -20.31 -9.36 2.30
C TRP A 127 -21.44 -10.40 2.26
N ARG A 128 -22.56 -10.17 2.96
CA ARG A 128 -23.71 -11.09 2.96
C ARG A 128 -24.26 -11.32 1.55
N THR A 129 -24.39 -10.24 0.78
CA THR A 129 -24.90 -10.28 -0.59
C THR A 129 -23.95 -11.03 -1.53
N SER A 130 -22.63 -10.97 -1.28
CA SER A 130 -21.63 -11.68 -2.09
C SER A 130 -21.75 -13.21 -2.01
N GLY A 131 -22.27 -13.76 -0.90
CA GLY A 131 -22.30 -15.20 -0.64
C GLY A 131 -20.93 -15.84 -0.37
N LEU A 132 -19.85 -15.06 -0.32
CA LEU A 132 -18.49 -15.53 -0.05
C LEU A 132 -18.22 -15.64 1.46
N ASN A 133 -17.20 -16.40 1.84
CA ASN A 133 -16.68 -16.28 3.21
C ASN A 133 -15.97 -14.92 3.40
N TRP A 134 -15.73 -14.53 4.65
CA TRP A 134 -15.21 -13.21 4.99
C TRP A 134 -13.87 -12.88 4.31
N TYR A 135 -12.94 -13.83 4.24
CA TYR A 135 -11.63 -13.59 3.66
C TYR A 135 -11.67 -13.55 2.14
N ASP A 136 -12.50 -14.39 1.52
CA ASP A 136 -12.69 -14.39 0.06
C ASP A 136 -13.35 -13.10 -0.41
N TRP A 137 -14.36 -12.62 0.33
CA TRP A 137 -14.97 -11.32 0.04
C TRP A 137 -13.96 -10.18 0.13
N ARG A 138 -13.13 -10.14 1.18
CA ARG A 138 -12.08 -9.12 1.30
C ARG A 138 -11.05 -9.20 0.19
N ALA A 139 -10.64 -10.40 -0.18
CA ALA A 139 -9.78 -10.62 -1.34
C ALA A 139 -10.41 -10.09 -2.64
N GLN A 140 -11.70 -10.35 -2.83
CA GLN A 140 -12.47 -9.87 -3.97
C GLN A 140 -12.55 -8.34 -4.00
N GLU A 141 -12.78 -7.67 -2.86
CA GLU A 141 -12.85 -6.20 -2.81
C GLU A 141 -11.53 -5.54 -3.21
N VAL A 142 -10.40 -6.06 -2.73
CA VAL A 142 -9.07 -5.51 -3.09
C VAL A 142 -8.75 -5.80 -4.56
N THR A 143 -9.01 -7.02 -5.03
CA THR A 143 -8.76 -7.42 -6.41
C THR A 143 -9.67 -6.67 -7.38
N GLY A 144 -10.95 -6.51 -7.04
CA GLY A 144 -11.93 -5.76 -7.82
C GLY A 144 -11.52 -4.30 -7.98
N PHE A 145 -11.00 -3.68 -6.92
CA PHE A 145 -10.45 -2.34 -7.03
C PHE A 145 -9.22 -2.27 -7.94
N LEU A 146 -8.31 -3.26 -7.91
CA LEU A 146 -7.20 -3.31 -8.87
C LEU A 146 -7.67 -3.46 -10.31
N LYS A 147 -8.73 -4.25 -10.54
CA LYS A 147 -9.37 -4.33 -11.86
C LYS A 147 -9.86 -2.96 -12.32
N GLU A 148 -10.60 -2.24 -11.47
CA GLU A 148 -11.09 -0.88 -11.79
C GLU A 148 -9.92 0.07 -12.09
N VAL A 149 -8.81 -0.02 -11.35
CA VAL A 149 -7.60 0.76 -11.64
C VAL A 149 -7.02 0.38 -13.00
N LYS A 150 -6.91 -0.92 -13.32
CA LYS A 150 -6.37 -1.37 -14.60
C LYS A 150 -7.24 -0.91 -15.78
N ASP A 151 -8.57 -0.98 -15.62
CA ASP A 151 -9.54 -0.49 -16.61
C ASP A 151 -9.34 1.03 -16.89
N VAL A 152 -8.99 1.81 -15.87
CA VAL A 152 -8.78 3.26 -15.99
C VAL A 152 -7.41 3.64 -16.59
N ILE A 153 -6.34 2.91 -16.25
CA ILE A 153 -4.99 3.23 -16.74
C ILE A 153 -4.69 2.61 -18.12
N GLY A 154 -5.49 1.64 -18.56
CA GLY A 154 -5.32 0.92 -19.81
C GLY A 154 -4.07 0.03 -19.84
N ASP A 155 -3.38 0.02 -20.97
CA ASP A 155 -2.19 -0.84 -21.20
C ASP A 155 -0.93 -0.37 -20.44
N LYS A 156 -1.03 0.74 -19.69
CA LYS A 156 0.10 1.23 -18.90
C LYS A 156 0.47 0.23 -17.79
N PRO A 157 1.76 0.10 -17.50
CA PRO A 157 2.23 -0.80 -16.46
C PRO A 157 1.72 -0.39 -15.08
N LEU A 158 1.26 -1.38 -14.32
CA LEU A 158 0.80 -1.25 -12.94
C LEU A 158 1.75 -1.98 -11.97
N TYR A 159 2.38 -1.19 -11.10
CA TYR A 159 3.20 -1.68 -10.00
C TYR A 159 2.37 -1.73 -8.74
N VAL A 160 2.21 -2.91 -8.13
CA VAL A 160 1.36 -3.09 -6.95
C VAL A 160 2.20 -3.27 -5.70
N ASN A 161 2.10 -2.31 -4.78
CA ASN A 161 2.86 -2.36 -3.53
C ASN A 161 2.12 -3.20 -2.49
N LEU A 162 2.76 -4.24 -1.95
CA LEU A 162 2.17 -5.11 -0.94
C LEU A 162 2.87 -4.91 0.39
N LEU A 163 2.11 -4.76 1.48
CA LEU A 163 2.71 -4.74 2.82
C LEU A 163 3.53 -6.02 3.07
N PRO A 164 4.66 -5.95 3.79
CA PRO A 164 5.61 -7.07 3.92
C PRO A 164 5.12 -8.15 4.89
N ASP A 165 4.02 -8.81 4.55
CA ASP A 165 3.42 -9.94 5.26
C ASP A 165 3.03 -11.06 4.28
N PRO A 166 3.98 -11.94 3.92
CA PRO A 166 3.74 -13.02 2.96
C PRO A 166 2.94 -14.19 3.56
N VAL A 167 2.64 -14.15 4.87
CA VAL A 167 1.98 -15.25 5.60
C VAL A 167 0.52 -14.92 5.85
N LEU A 168 0.24 -13.75 6.42
CA LEU A 168 -1.11 -13.31 6.80
C LEU A 168 -1.66 -12.21 5.90
N GLY A 169 -1.06 -12.02 4.72
CA GLY A 169 -1.48 -10.99 3.77
C GLY A 169 -2.95 -11.08 3.37
N ARG A 170 -3.50 -12.30 3.25
CA ARG A 170 -4.92 -12.51 2.93
C ARG A 170 -5.81 -12.04 4.07
N GLU A 171 -5.56 -12.51 5.28
CA GLU A 171 -6.40 -12.25 6.46
C GLU A 171 -6.33 -10.80 6.90
N ARG A 172 -5.12 -10.21 6.89
CA ARG A 172 -4.91 -8.84 7.37
C ARG A 172 -5.32 -7.80 6.34
N PHE A 173 -4.97 -8.02 5.08
CA PHE A 173 -4.99 -6.97 4.06
C PHE A 173 -5.94 -7.27 2.91
N GLY A 174 -6.46 -8.49 2.79
CA GLY A 174 -7.27 -8.91 1.64
C GLY A 174 -6.42 -9.20 0.42
N TYR A 175 -5.16 -9.63 0.58
CA TYR A 175 -4.32 -9.99 -0.55
C TYR A 175 -4.55 -11.43 -0.99
N ASP A 176 -5.18 -11.61 -2.16
CA ASP A 176 -5.11 -12.84 -2.93
C ASP A 176 -4.04 -12.69 -4.01
N PHE A 177 -2.84 -13.18 -3.75
CA PHE A 177 -1.70 -12.95 -4.64
C PHE A 177 -1.91 -13.45 -6.07
N ASP A 178 -2.67 -14.52 -6.24
CA ASP A 178 -2.95 -15.08 -7.56
C ASP A 178 -3.93 -14.18 -8.32
N ALA A 179 -5.01 -13.74 -7.65
CA ALA A 179 -5.99 -12.85 -8.27
C ALA A 179 -5.42 -11.45 -8.55
N LEU A 180 -4.59 -10.91 -7.65
CA LEU A 180 -3.91 -9.63 -7.86
C LEU A 180 -2.95 -9.69 -9.06
N ALA A 181 -2.34 -10.86 -9.34
CA ALA A 181 -1.41 -11.03 -10.45
C ALA A 181 -2.06 -10.86 -11.82
N GLU A 182 -3.39 -10.99 -11.95
CA GLU A 182 -4.11 -10.74 -13.21
C GLU A 182 -4.00 -9.28 -13.66
N TYR A 183 -3.94 -8.35 -12.71
CA TYR A 183 -3.93 -6.90 -12.97
C TYR A 183 -2.57 -6.24 -12.73
N THR A 184 -1.61 -7.02 -12.23
CA THR A 184 -0.29 -6.52 -11.82
C THR A 184 0.78 -6.85 -12.86
N ASP A 185 1.54 -5.85 -13.27
CA ASP A 185 2.74 -6.03 -14.10
C ASP A 185 3.96 -6.34 -13.24
N THR A 186 4.08 -5.72 -12.07
CA THR A 186 5.16 -5.97 -11.10
C THR A 186 4.70 -5.74 -9.67
N PHE A 187 5.04 -6.65 -8.76
CA PHE A 187 4.81 -6.44 -7.33
C PHE A 187 6.00 -5.70 -6.71
N VAL A 188 5.73 -4.80 -5.78
CA VAL A 188 6.74 -4.05 -5.04
C VAL A 188 6.57 -4.32 -3.54
N ILE A 189 7.62 -4.74 -2.87
CA ILE A 189 7.59 -5.02 -1.43
C ILE A 189 8.36 -3.89 -0.70
N PRO A 190 7.66 -2.96 -0.03
CA PRO A 190 8.29 -1.92 0.77
C PRO A 190 8.93 -2.55 2.00
N MET A 191 10.25 -2.58 1.95
CA MET A 191 11.16 -3.20 2.89
C MET A 191 11.83 -2.08 3.72
N PHE A 192 11.01 -1.42 4.52
CA PHE A 192 11.38 -0.19 5.20
C PHE A 192 11.96 -0.46 6.60
N SER A 193 13.20 -0.01 6.81
CA SER A 193 13.84 0.02 8.13
C SER A 193 14.77 1.21 8.19
N LYS A 194 14.89 1.83 9.36
CA LYS A 194 15.89 2.89 9.61
C LYS A 194 17.28 2.34 9.95
N ALA A 195 17.37 1.06 10.35
CA ALA A 195 18.59 0.49 10.93
C ALA A 195 19.14 -0.75 10.21
N TYR A 196 18.44 -1.29 9.20
CA TYR A 196 18.82 -2.48 8.42
C TYR A 196 19.57 -3.60 9.20
N PRO A 197 19.07 -4.03 10.37
CA PRO A 197 19.91 -4.67 11.37
C PRO A 197 20.30 -6.12 11.03
N SER A 198 19.38 -6.90 10.45
CA SER A 198 19.60 -8.33 10.19
C SER A 198 19.43 -8.68 8.72
N PRO A 199 20.49 -9.17 8.03
CA PRO A 199 20.40 -9.61 6.64
C PRO A 199 19.43 -10.78 6.44
N TRP A 200 19.22 -11.61 7.47
CA TRP A 200 18.31 -12.76 7.41
C TRP A 200 16.85 -12.35 7.25
N TYR A 201 16.43 -11.28 7.91
CA TYR A 201 15.08 -10.76 7.78
C TYR A 201 14.77 -10.39 6.32
N TRP A 202 15.71 -9.69 5.67
CA TRP A 202 15.56 -9.26 4.29
C TRP A 202 15.58 -10.45 3.31
N GLU A 203 16.52 -11.37 3.51
CA GLU A 203 16.65 -12.57 2.67
C GLU A 203 15.41 -13.47 2.77
N MET A 204 14.90 -13.71 3.99
CA MET A 204 13.71 -14.55 4.20
C MET A 204 12.45 -13.94 3.61
N LEU A 205 12.24 -12.63 3.80
CA LEU A 205 11.08 -11.94 3.22
C LEU A 205 11.12 -11.94 1.70
N ALA A 206 12.27 -11.61 1.10
CA ALA A 206 12.44 -11.62 -0.35
C ALA A 206 12.16 -13.02 -0.92
N ARG A 207 12.74 -14.06 -0.31
CA ARG A 207 12.52 -15.46 -0.71
C ARG A 207 11.05 -15.87 -0.58
N ALA A 208 10.38 -15.48 0.51
CA ALA A 208 8.99 -15.85 0.77
C ALA A 208 8.02 -15.20 -0.22
N PHE A 209 8.24 -13.94 -0.61
CA PHE A 209 7.42 -13.32 -1.64
C PHE A 209 7.74 -13.87 -3.02
N LYS A 210 9.02 -14.06 -3.35
CA LYS A 210 9.42 -14.63 -4.65
C LYS A 210 8.84 -16.02 -4.88
N SER A 211 8.70 -16.84 -3.83
CA SER A 211 8.10 -18.18 -3.95
C SER A 211 6.58 -18.19 -4.08
N LYS A 212 5.90 -17.07 -3.76
CA LYS A 212 4.44 -16.95 -3.75
C LYS A 212 3.88 -16.14 -4.92
N LEU A 213 4.59 -15.12 -5.37
CA LEU A 213 4.11 -14.18 -6.39
C LEU A 213 4.44 -14.68 -7.80
N LYS A 214 3.45 -14.62 -8.70
CA LYS A 214 3.55 -15.11 -10.09
C LYS A 214 4.09 -14.07 -11.09
N LYS A 215 4.35 -12.85 -10.64
CA LYS A 215 4.85 -11.73 -11.44
C LYS A 215 6.22 -11.29 -10.93
N PRO A 216 6.97 -10.48 -11.69
CA PRO A 216 8.18 -9.87 -11.18
C PRO A 216 7.96 -9.22 -9.82
N VAL A 217 8.90 -9.42 -8.91
CA VAL A 217 8.87 -8.89 -7.55
C VAL A 217 10.07 -7.99 -7.39
N TYR A 218 9.84 -6.74 -7.00
CA TYR A 218 10.88 -5.78 -6.64
C TYR A 218 10.84 -5.53 -5.13
N ALA A 219 12.01 -5.46 -4.49
CA ALA A 219 12.11 -4.88 -3.16
C ALA A 219 12.12 -3.35 -3.29
N ASN A 220 11.72 -2.65 -2.24
CA ASN A 220 11.89 -1.20 -2.14
C ASN A 220 12.51 -0.86 -0.79
N LEU A 221 13.74 -0.35 -0.81
CA LEU A 221 14.49 -0.01 0.39
C LEU A 221 14.27 1.45 0.79
N TYR A 222 13.97 1.65 2.08
CA TYR A 222 13.87 2.97 2.67
C TYR A 222 15.26 3.57 2.90
N VAL A 223 15.55 4.67 2.24
CA VAL A 223 16.78 5.45 2.50
C VAL A 223 16.48 6.60 3.44
N ARG A 224 15.51 7.44 3.07
CA ARG A 224 15.16 8.65 3.81
C ARG A 224 13.76 9.11 3.45
N GLY A 225 13.04 9.65 4.42
CA GLY A 225 11.77 10.32 4.23
C GLY A 225 11.78 11.77 4.73
N PRO A 226 10.67 12.49 4.51
CA PRO A 226 10.48 13.82 5.08
C PRO A 226 10.63 13.80 6.60
N ASN A 227 11.33 14.79 7.15
CA ASN A 227 11.61 14.96 8.59
C ASN A 227 12.50 13.89 9.24
N ASP A 228 13.09 12.97 8.49
CA ASP A 228 14.13 12.09 9.04
C ASP A 228 15.43 12.86 9.30
N ASP A 229 16.05 12.56 10.45
CA ASP A 229 17.40 12.95 10.77
C ASP A 229 18.37 12.27 9.77
N PRO A 230 19.11 13.04 8.95
CA PRO A 230 20.12 12.49 8.03
C PRO A 230 21.13 11.57 8.72
N LYS A 231 21.43 11.80 10.01
CA LYS A 231 22.37 10.99 10.79
C LYS A 231 21.82 9.60 11.15
N GLN A 232 20.53 9.39 10.97
CA GLN A 232 19.84 8.12 11.21
C GLN A 232 19.48 7.40 9.91
N THR A 233 20.04 7.84 8.77
CA THR A 233 19.89 7.13 7.50
C THR A 233 20.86 5.95 7.43
N PRO A 234 20.50 4.86 6.75
CA PRO A 234 21.40 3.73 6.59
C PRO A 234 22.68 4.11 5.86
N SER A 235 23.80 3.49 6.23
CA SER A 235 25.04 3.69 5.49
C SER A 235 24.95 3.01 4.13
N VAL A 236 25.79 3.46 3.18
CA VAL A 236 25.94 2.79 1.87
C VAL A 236 26.30 1.31 2.04
N LYS A 237 27.14 0.98 3.03
CA LYS A 237 27.52 -0.40 3.33
C LYS A 237 26.31 -1.23 3.76
N ASP A 238 25.41 -0.68 4.58
CA ASP A 238 24.19 -1.37 5.01
C ASP A 238 23.28 -1.65 3.82
N LEU A 239 23.02 -0.63 2.99
CA LEU A 239 22.19 -0.74 1.79
C LEU A 239 22.75 -1.78 0.81
N LEU A 240 24.05 -1.74 0.51
CA LEU A 240 24.68 -2.73 -0.37
C LEU A 240 24.62 -4.14 0.21
N THR A 241 24.83 -4.29 1.53
CA THR A 241 24.78 -5.59 2.20
C THR A 241 23.40 -6.22 2.07
N VAL A 242 22.34 -5.46 2.37
CA VAL A 242 20.97 -5.97 2.29
C VAL A 242 20.52 -6.16 0.84
N ALA A 243 20.94 -5.28 -0.07
CA ALA A 243 20.64 -5.42 -1.49
C ALA A 243 21.22 -6.72 -2.07
N VAL A 244 22.48 -7.04 -1.76
CA VAL A 244 23.10 -8.32 -2.17
C VAL A 244 22.35 -9.52 -1.59
N ARG A 245 21.88 -9.44 -0.34
CA ARG A 245 21.12 -10.52 0.30
C ARG A 245 19.74 -10.73 -0.33
N ILE A 246 19.06 -9.64 -0.64
CA ILE A 246 17.78 -9.65 -1.35
C ILE A 246 17.96 -10.22 -2.78
N ALA A 247 18.96 -9.75 -3.52
CA ALA A 247 19.27 -10.24 -4.87
C ALA A 247 19.58 -11.75 -4.88
N ARG A 248 20.34 -12.25 -3.90
CA ARG A 248 20.63 -13.69 -3.74
C ARG A 248 19.39 -14.55 -3.47
N ALA A 249 18.29 -13.96 -3.01
CA ALA A 249 17.02 -14.67 -2.84
C ALA A 249 16.25 -14.85 -4.16
N GLY A 250 16.74 -14.28 -5.27
CA GLY A 250 16.14 -14.41 -6.60
C GLY A 250 15.02 -13.40 -6.87
N ILE A 251 14.97 -12.28 -6.16
CA ILE A 251 14.06 -11.17 -6.47
C ILE A 251 14.44 -10.56 -7.83
N ASP A 252 13.48 -9.96 -8.53
CA ASP A 252 13.69 -9.47 -9.90
C ASP A 252 14.23 -8.03 -9.97
N GLY A 253 14.19 -7.29 -8.86
CA GLY A 253 14.69 -5.91 -8.76
C GLY A 253 14.70 -5.35 -7.32
N ILE A 254 15.37 -4.23 -7.11
CA ILE A 254 15.52 -3.49 -5.84
C ILE A 254 15.36 -1.99 -6.10
#